data_AF-A0A2V8HMV7-F1
#
_entry.id   AF-A0A2V8HMV7-F1
#
_cell.length_a   1.000
_cell.length_b   1.000
_cell.length_c   1.000
_cell.angle_alpha   90.00
_cell.angle_beta   90.00
_cell.angle_gamma   90.00
#
_symmetry.space_group_name_H-M   'P 1'
#
loop_
_entity.id
_entity.type
_entity.pdbx_description
1 polymer ?
#
loop_
_entity_poly.entity_id
_entity_poly.type
_entity_poly.pdbx_seq_one_letter_code
_entity_poly.pdbx_strand_id
1 'polypeptide(L)'
;MVSGLGAAVAALAVGSRTATAQTAAGQFQPARHAQDAWLDAVPGKHRTFIDAATPRGAGEAVLYANNLYESNKSGYSLPEKDIVVVACYRHFATPFAFTDAMWAKYGKAFSMVIEFTDPKTKQAPSTNVLNAAGYGMQLSNFGYTIDSVTRRGTRFAVCDLATHFFAGQLAMMTKGNADAIYKELIGNRIPNSYMVAAGVLAVNRAQEYGYTLLNTL
;
A
#
# COMPACT_ATOMS: atom_id res chain seq x y z
N MET A 1 49.67 41.98 69.98
CA MET A 1 49.57 40.90 68.97
C MET A 1 48.12 40.87 68.52
N VAL A 2 47.85 41.30 67.28
CA VAL A 2 47.34 40.46 66.16
C VAL A 2 45.93 39.95 66.49
N SER A 3 44.81 40.14 65.79
CA SER A 3 44.37 40.64 64.45
C SER A 3 42.83 40.44 64.49
N GLY A 4 41.94 40.93 63.64
CA GLY A 4 41.94 41.64 62.36
C GLY A 4 40.49 41.49 61.82
N LEU A 5 39.89 42.61 61.44
CA LEU A 5 38.56 42.72 60.81
C LEU A 5 38.56 42.14 59.39
N GLY A 6 37.43 41.58 58.95
CA GLY A 6 37.05 41.53 57.54
C GLY A 6 36.36 40.25 57.09
N ALA A 7 35.02 40.22 57.14
CA ALA A 7 34.23 39.24 56.40
C ALA A 7 34.03 39.77 54.97
N ALA A 8 34.74 39.18 54.00
CA ALA A 8 34.50 39.43 52.58
C ALA A 8 33.39 38.50 52.08
N VAL A 9 32.24 39.04 51.70
CA VAL A 9 31.18 38.32 50.99
C VAL A 9 31.55 38.32 49.50
N ALA A 10 32.01 37.20 48.99
CA ALA A 10 32.21 37.01 47.56
C ALA A 10 30.85 36.85 46.87
N ALA A 11 30.43 37.85 46.11
CA ALA A 11 29.27 37.75 45.23
C ALA A 11 29.63 36.84 44.04
N LEU A 12 29.13 35.60 44.06
CA LEU A 12 29.16 34.70 42.91
C LEU A 12 28.17 35.20 41.87
N ALA A 13 28.66 35.87 40.83
CA ALA A 13 27.86 36.19 39.66
C ALA A 13 27.55 34.89 38.90
N VAL A 14 26.39 34.31 39.17
CA VAL A 14 25.82 33.24 38.33
C VAL A 14 25.38 33.89 37.03
N GLY A 15 26.27 33.87 36.03
CA GLY A 15 25.93 34.25 34.67
C GLY A 15 24.77 33.39 34.19
N SER A 16 23.59 33.99 34.04
CA SER A 16 22.44 33.35 33.44
C SER A 16 22.80 33.00 32.00
N ARG A 17 23.16 31.74 31.75
CA ARG A 17 23.14 31.21 30.40
C ARG A 17 21.67 31.25 29.99
N THR A 18 21.31 32.19 29.13
CA THR A 18 20.05 32.11 28.42
C THR A 18 20.07 30.78 27.69
N ALA A 19 19.30 29.82 28.20
CA ALA A 19 18.96 28.64 27.42
C ALA A 19 18.22 29.20 26.21
N THR A 20 18.90 29.26 25.06
CA THR A 20 18.22 29.34 23.79
C THR A 20 17.35 28.10 23.74
N ALA A 21 16.06 28.28 24.05
CA ALA A 21 15.06 27.31 23.68
C ALA A 21 15.30 27.05 22.19
N GLN A 22 15.78 25.86 21.85
CA GLN A 22 15.76 25.40 20.47
C GLN A 22 14.29 25.52 20.09
N THR A 23 13.98 26.53 19.28
CA THR A 23 12.69 26.59 18.60
C THR A 23 12.52 25.21 18.01
N ALA A 24 11.54 24.46 18.52
CA ALA A 24 11.23 23.15 17.98
C ALA A 24 11.14 23.36 16.47
N ALA A 25 12.07 22.76 15.72
CA ALA A 25 11.99 22.76 14.28
C ALA A 25 10.54 22.40 13.95
N GLY A 26 9.88 23.22 13.13
CA GLY A 26 8.45 23.06 12.86
C GLY A 26 8.14 21.60 12.55
N GLN A 27 7.01 21.09 13.06
CA GLN A 27 6.61 19.69 12.81
C GLN A 27 6.76 19.38 11.32
N PHE A 28 7.41 18.26 10.99
CA PHE A 28 7.59 17.84 9.61
C PHE A 28 6.26 17.90 8.85
N GLN A 29 6.23 18.68 7.76
CA GLN A 29 5.10 18.75 6.85
C GLN A 29 5.56 18.22 5.48
N PRO A 30 5.01 17.09 5.01
CA PRO A 30 5.38 16.57 3.71
C PRO A 30 4.88 17.49 2.59
N ALA A 31 5.69 17.64 1.55
CA ALA A 31 5.27 18.34 0.35
C ALA A 31 4.14 17.57 -0.35
N ARG A 32 3.13 18.30 -0.83
CA ARG A 32 2.04 17.73 -1.61
C ARG A 32 2.37 17.79 -3.10
N HIS A 33 2.10 16.71 -3.80
CA HIS A 33 2.26 16.60 -5.25
C HIS A 33 0.92 16.25 -5.92
N ALA A 34 0.65 16.84 -7.08
CA ALA A 34 -0.60 16.63 -7.81
C ALA A 34 -0.83 15.16 -8.19
N GLN A 35 0.25 14.42 -8.44
CA GLN A 35 0.26 13.00 -8.77
C GLN A 35 -0.32 12.13 -7.65
N ASP A 36 -0.29 12.63 -6.41
CA ASP A 36 -0.72 11.92 -5.21
C ASP A 36 -2.08 12.42 -4.68
N ALA A 37 -2.68 13.44 -5.30
CA ALA A 37 -3.93 14.05 -4.84
C ALA A 37 -5.12 13.08 -4.83
N TRP A 38 -5.04 11.99 -5.59
CA TRP A 38 -6.03 10.90 -5.59
C TRP A 38 -6.17 10.22 -4.23
N LEU A 39 -5.13 10.28 -3.38
CA LEU A 39 -5.17 9.76 -2.01
C LEU A 39 -6.20 10.51 -1.17
N ASP A 40 -6.38 11.82 -1.37
CA ASP A 40 -7.37 12.68 -0.68
C ASP A 40 -8.74 12.73 -1.38
N ALA A 41 -8.90 12.09 -2.53
CA ALA A 41 -10.15 12.18 -3.30
C ALA A 41 -11.35 11.45 -2.66
N VAL A 42 -11.16 10.65 -1.60
CA VAL A 42 -12.25 10.03 -0.83
C VAL A 42 -12.29 10.62 0.57
N PRO A 43 -13.41 11.22 0.99
CA PRO A 43 -13.59 11.60 2.38
C PRO A 43 -13.77 10.35 3.24
N GLY A 44 -13.16 10.34 4.43
CA GLY A 44 -13.40 9.32 5.44
C GLY A 44 -12.61 9.62 6.72
N LYS A 45 -12.94 8.91 7.80
CA LYS A 45 -12.37 9.14 9.14
C LYS A 45 -11.17 8.24 9.42
N HIS A 46 -11.21 7.00 8.94
CA HIS A 46 -10.14 6.03 9.09
C HIS A 46 -9.55 5.72 7.72
N ARG A 47 -8.25 5.93 7.56
CA ARG A 47 -7.55 5.81 6.28
C ARG A 47 -6.44 4.79 6.44
N THR A 48 -6.52 3.69 5.71
CA THR A 48 -5.53 2.61 5.79
C THR A 48 -5.02 2.26 4.42
N PHE A 49 -3.70 2.22 4.31
CA PHE A 49 -2.98 1.76 3.14
C PHE A 49 -2.42 0.37 3.46
N ILE A 50 -2.75 -0.63 2.65
CA ILE A 50 -2.30 -2.01 2.81
C ILE A 50 -1.25 -2.28 1.75
N ASP A 51 -0.01 -2.53 2.16
CA ASP A 51 1.09 -2.85 1.26
C ASP A 51 1.16 -4.36 1.01
N ALA A 52 1.14 -4.76 -0.26
CA ALA A 52 1.30 -6.14 -0.69
C ALA A 52 2.35 -6.30 -1.79
N ALA A 53 3.35 -7.12 -1.50
CA ALA A 53 4.50 -7.35 -2.38
C ALA A 53 4.57 -8.77 -2.97
N THR A 54 3.80 -9.72 -2.41
CA THR A 54 3.86 -11.16 -2.74
C THR A 54 2.50 -11.67 -3.22
N PRO A 55 2.43 -12.83 -3.92
CA PRO A 55 1.16 -13.44 -4.30
C PRO A 55 0.26 -13.76 -3.11
N ARG A 56 0.85 -14.24 -2.01
CA ARG A 56 0.14 -14.45 -0.74
C ARG A 56 -0.37 -13.12 -0.20
N GLY A 57 0.47 -12.09 -0.17
CA GLY A 57 0.13 -10.76 0.30
C GLY A 57 -1.00 -10.12 -0.50
N ALA A 58 -1.08 -10.36 -1.81
CA ALA A 58 -2.18 -9.87 -2.63
C ALA A 58 -3.55 -10.35 -2.12
N GLY A 59 -3.64 -11.62 -1.70
CA GLY A 59 -4.85 -12.16 -1.09
C GLY A 59 -5.07 -11.68 0.35
N GLU A 60 -4.02 -11.56 1.16
CA GLU A 60 -4.11 -11.00 2.52
C GLU A 60 -4.61 -9.55 2.49
N ALA A 61 -4.24 -8.76 1.48
CA ALA A 61 -4.72 -7.40 1.33
C ALA A 61 -6.24 -7.31 1.11
N VAL A 62 -6.82 -8.27 0.36
CA VAL A 62 -8.29 -8.36 0.18
C VAL A 62 -8.95 -8.75 1.50
N LEU A 63 -8.39 -9.71 2.23
CA LEU A 63 -8.89 -10.11 3.54
C LEU A 63 -8.82 -8.94 4.55
N TYR A 64 -7.71 -8.23 4.60
CA TYR A 64 -7.51 -7.10 5.51
C TYR A 64 -8.47 -5.96 5.18
N ALA A 65 -8.69 -5.66 3.89
CA ALA A 65 -9.69 -4.69 3.47
C ALA A 65 -11.09 -5.08 3.98
N ASN A 66 -11.51 -6.33 3.81
CA ASN A 66 -12.76 -6.82 4.35
C ASN A 66 -12.83 -6.67 5.88
N ASN A 67 -11.79 -7.10 6.59
CA ASN A 67 -11.74 -7.04 8.05
C ASN A 67 -11.81 -5.61 8.58
N LEU A 68 -11.20 -4.64 7.90
CA LEU A 68 -11.28 -3.24 8.28
C LEU A 68 -12.74 -2.74 8.25
N TYR A 69 -13.50 -3.06 7.21
CA TYR A 69 -14.91 -2.68 7.18
C TYR A 69 -15.74 -3.43 8.23
N GLU A 70 -15.61 -4.75 8.34
CA GLU A 70 -16.39 -5.56 9.28
C GLU A 70 -16.11 -5.19 10.74
N SER A 71 -14.85 -4.96 11.08
CA SER A 71 -14.44 -4.66 12.46
C SER A 71 -14.84 -3.26 12.88
N ASN A 72 -14.77 -2.28 11.96
CA ASN A 72 -15.28 -0.93 12.22
C ASN A 72 -16.81 -0.91 12.38
N LYS A 73 -17.52 -1.70 11.57
CA LYS A 73 -18.98 -1.84 11.69
C LYS A 73 -19.37 -2.51 13.01
N SER A 74 -18.81 -3.67 13.32
CA SER A 74 -19.22 -4.47 14.48
C SER A 74 -18.65 -3.98 15.81
N GLY A 75 -17.40 -3.52 15.84
CA GLY A 75 -16.73 -3.06 17.06
C GLY A 75 -16.98 -1.59 17.40
N TYR A 76 -17.25 -0.75 16.39
CA TYR A 76 -17.35 0.71 16.57
C TYR A 76 -18.63 1.33 16.01
N SER A 77 -19.52 0.54 15.40
CA SER A 77 -20.75 1.04 14.74
C SER A 77 -20.50 2.10 13.66
N LEU A 78 -19.32 2.06 13.02
CA LEU A 78 -18.97 3.02 11.98
C LEU A 78 -19.50 2.56 10.61
N PRO A 79 -20.09 3.46 9.81
CA PRO A 79 -20.52 3.14 8.46
C PRO A 79 -19.32 3.02 7.51
N GLU A 80 -19.44 2.20 6.47
CA GLU A 80 -18.35 1.96 5.51
C GLU A 80 -17.81 3.25 4.85
N LYS A 81 -18.67 4.25 4.64
CA LYS A 81 -18.28 5.57 4.10
C LYS A 81 -17.25 6.32 4.96
N ASP A 82 -17.11 5.96 6.24
CA ASP A 82 -16.13 6.56 7.14
C ASP A 82 -14.78 5.81 7.07
N ILE A 83 -14.68 4.71 6.32
CA ILE A 83 -13.50 3.84 6.21
C ILE A 83 -12.94 3.89 4.78
N VAL A 84 -11.71 4.37 4.64
CA VAL A 84 -10.99 4.45 3.37
C VAL A 84 -9.87 3.42 3.37
N VAL A 85 -9.94 2.48 2.44
CA VAL A 85 -8.93 1.42 2.27
C VAL A 85 -8.31 1.53 0.89
N VAL A 86 -6.98 1.54 0.85
CA VAL A 86 -6.19 1.43 -0.38
C VAL A 86 -5.31 0.19 -0.27
N ALA A 87 -5.48 -0.79 -1.14
CA ALA A 87 -4.57 -1.93 -1.25
C ALA A 87 -3.54 -1.68 -2.37
N CYS A 88 -2.26 -1.85 -2.10
CA CYS A 88 -1.18 -1.65 -3.06
C CYS A 88 -0.66 -2.99 -3.56
N TYR A 89 -0.79 -3.21 -4.87
CA TYR A 89 -0.21 -4.37 -5.55
C TYR A 89 1.10 -3.96 -6.22
N ARG A 90 2.20 -4.21 -5.51
CA ARG A 90 3.58 -3.99 -5.98
C ARG A 90 4.37 -5.31 -6.06
N HIS A 91 5.56 -5.26 -6.65
CA HIS A 91 6.38 -6.45 -6.89
C HIS A 91 5.55 -7.60 -7.46
N PHE A 92 5.56 -8.77 -6.82
CA PHE A 92 4.96 -9.99 -7.33
C PHE A 92 3.46 -10.10 -7.00
N ALA A 93 2.90 -9.10 -6.28
CA ALA A 93 1.46 -8.93 -6.18
C ALA A 93 0.86 -8.24 -7.42
N THR A 94 1.64 -7.51 -8.21
CA THR A 94 1.15 -6.69 -9.33
C THR A 94 0.30 -7.44 -10.36
N PRO A 95 0.57 -8.72 -10.73
CA PRO A 95 -0.29 -9.42 -11.70
C PRO A 95 -1.75 -9.57 -11.27
N PHE A 96 -2.02 -9.58 -9.97
CA PHE A 96 -3.39 -9.65 -9.44
C PHE A 96 -4.17 -8.32 -9.59
N ALA A 97 -3.51 -7.25 -10.07
CA ALA A 97 -4.17 -6.01 -10.47
C ALA A 97 -4.78 -6.08 -11.88
N PHE A 98 -4.61 -7.19 -12.61
CA PHE A 98 -5.11 -7.32 -13.99
C PHE A 98 -6.34 -8.23 -14.10
N THR A 99 -7.13 -8.00 -15.14
CA THR A 99 -8.38 -8.73 -15.41
C THR A 99 -8.14 -10.17 -15.84
N ASP A 100 -9.21 -10.96 -15.86
CA ASP A 100 -9.18 -12.33 -16.38
C ASP A 100 -8.69 -12.43 -17.82
N ALA A 101 -8.89 -11.40 -18.65
CA ALA A 101 -8.36 -11.37 -20.01
C ALA A 101 -6.82 -11.45 -20.03
N MET A 102 -6.16 -10.77 -19.08
CA MET A 102 -4.70 -10.81 -18.97
C MET A 102 -4.22 -12.13 -18.38
N TRP A 103 -4.95 -12.70 -17.42
CA TRP A 103 -4.63 -14.04 -16.90
C TRP A 103 -4.87 -15.14 -17.94
N ALA A 104 -5.88 -15.02 -18.81
CA ALA A 104 -6.12 -15.97 -19.88
C ALA A 104 -4.97 -15.95 -20.90
N LYS A 105 -4.47 -14.74 -21.22
CA LYS A 105 -3.39 -14.55 -22.21
C LYS A 105 -1.99 -14.83 -21.65
N TYR A 106 -1.71 -14.38 -20.44
CA TYR A 106 -0.37 -14.34 -19.85
C TYR A 106 -0.23 -15.21 -18.59
N GLY A 107 -1.27 -15.93 -18.16
CA GLY A 107 -1.31 -16.66 -16.89
C GLY A 107 -0.15 -17.63 -16.68
N LYS A 108 0.30 -18.33 -17.73
CA LYS A 108 1.50 -19.19 -17.68
C LYS A 108 2.76 -18.40 -17.34
N ALA A 109 2.95 -17.25 -17.97
CA ALA A 109 4.11 -16.40 -17.76
C ALA A 109 4.05 -15.69 -16.40
N PHE A 110 2.89 -15.16 -16.01
CA PHE A 110 2.68 -14.63 -14.66
C PHE A 110 3.01 -15.70 -13.61
N SER A 111 2.35 -16.86 -13.68
CA SER A 111 2.55 -17.99 -12.76
C SER A 111 4.03 -18.35 -12.58
N MET A 112 4.80 -18.38 -13.67
CA MET A 112 6.24 -18.65 -13.62
C MET A 112 7.01 -17.53 -12.91
N VAL A 113 6.77 -16.26 -13.26
CA VAL A 113 7.52 -15.12 -12.72
C VAL A 113 7.22 -14.89 -11.23
N ILE A 114 5.98 -15.12 -10.79
CA ILE A 114 5.59 -14.92 -9.39
C ILE A 114 5.56 -16.21 -8.56
N GLU A 115 6.01 -17.33 -9.14
CA GLU A 115 6.05 -18.65 -8.49
C GLU A 115 4.71 -19.04 -7.84
N PHE A 116 3.61 -18.79 -8.54
CA PHE A 116 2.25 -19.01 -8.05
C PHE A 116 1.49 -19.97 -8.96
N THR A 117 0.89 -21.01 -8.38
CA THR A 117 -0.05 -21.90 -9.08
C THR A 117 -1.41 -21.85 -8.40
N ASP A 118 -2.46 -22.12 -9.18
CA ASP A 118 -3.80 -22.28 -8.65
C ASP A 118 -3.82 -23.43 -7.62
N PRO A 119 -4.22 -23.18 -6.36
CA PRO A 119 -4.18 -24.19 -5.32
C PRO A 119 -5.13 -25.37 -5.54
N LYS A 120 -6.17 -25.24 -6.37
CA LYS A 120 -7.08 -26.31 -6.76
C LYS A 120 -6.51 -27.20 -7.85
N THR A 121 -6.01 -26.58 -8.92
CA THR A 121 -5.60 -27.31 -10.13
C THR A 121 -4.12 -27.65 -10.15
N LYS A 122 -3.31 -26.97 -9.33
CA LYS A 122 -1.84 -27.03 -9.33
C LYS A 122 -1.22 -26.62 -10.67
N GLN A 123 -1.96 -25.86 -11.47
CA GLN A 123 -1.53 -25.33 -12.76
C GLN A 123 -1.43 -23.81 -12.73
N ALA A 124 -0.82 -23.22 -13.76
CA ALA A 124 -0.87 -21.79 -13.97
C ALA A 124 -2.34 -21.32 -14.10
N PRO A 125 -2.79 -20.32 -13.33
CA PRO A 125 -4.15 -19.82 -13.44
C PRO A 125 -4.41 -19.19 -14.82
N SER A 126 -5.60 -19.37 -15.36
CA SER A 126 -6.09 -18.67 -16.56
C SER A 126 -7.07 -17.53 -16.23
N THR A 127 -7.35 -17.31 -14.95
CA THR A 127 -8.18 -16.22 -14.43
C THR A 127 -7.52 -15.64 -13.18
N ASN A 128 -7.91 -14.42 -12.79
CA ASN A 128 -7.47 -13.82 -11.54
C ASN A 128 -8.17 -14.52 -10.37
N VAL A 129 -7.48 -15.46 -9.73
CA VAL A 129 -8.07 -16.29 -8.65
C VAL A 129 -8.49 -15.49 -7.42
N LEU A 130 -7.96 -14.28 -7.22
CA LEU A 130 -8.40 -13.38 -6.14
C LEU A 130 -9.73 -12.68 -6.45
N ASN A 131 -10.24 -12.82 -7.67
CA ASN A 131 -11.56 -12.35 -8.06
C ASN A 131 -12.57 -13.48 -8.33
N ALA A 132 -12.15 -14.74 -8.16
CA ALA A 132 -12.97 -15.92 -8.41
C ALA A 132 -13.57 -16.47 -7.11
N ALA A 133 -14.80 -16.98 -7.21
CA ALA A 133 -15.48 -17.62 -6.08
C ALA A 133 -14.97 -19.06 -5.82
N GLY A 134 -15.25 -19.56 -4.62
CA GLY A 134 -15.11 -20.98 -4.28
C GLY A 134 -13.71 -21.44 -3.89
N TYR A 135 -12.72 -20.55 -3.74
CA TYR A 135 -11.40 -20.90 -3.20
C TYR A 135 -11.40 -21.00 -1.66
N GLY A 136 -12.21 -20.19 -0.97
CA GLY A 136 -12.33 -20.22 0.49
C GLY A 136 -10.95 -20.18 1.18
N MET A 137 -10.72 -21.12 2.11
CA MET A 137 -9.49 -21.23 2.89
C MET A 137 -8.23 -21.62 2.09
N GLN A 138 -8.36 -21.95 0.79
CA GLN A 138 -7.22 -22.33 -0.05
C GLN A 138 -6.36 -21.13 -0.50
N LEU A 139 -6.91 -19.92 -0.40
CA LEU A 139 -6.23 -18.66 -0.69
C LEU A 139 -6.25 -17.77 0.55
N SER A 140 -5.29 -16.85 0.66
CA SER A 140 -5.15 -15.94 1.80
C SER A 140 -6.24 -14.85 1.88
N ASN A 141 -7.10 -14.72 0.87
CA ASN A 141 -8.29 -13.86 0.90
C ASN A 141 -9.51 -14.53 1.57
N PHE A 142 -9.41 -15.81 1.96
CA PHE A 142 -10.46 -16.58 2.64
C PHE A 142 -11.86 -16.48 2.00
N GLY A 143 -11.89 -16.43 0.66
CA GLY A 143 -13.13 -16.37 -0.12
C GLY A 143 -13.69 -14.98 -0.39
N TYR A 144 -13.13 -13.92 0.21
CA TYR A 144 -13.43 -12.54 -0.19
C TYR A 144 -12.76 -12.23 -1.53
N THR A 145 -13.49 -11.61 -2.45
CA THR A 145 -12.97 -11.28 -3.78
C THR A 145 -12.54 -9.81 -3.86
N ILE A 146 -11.65 -9.50 -4.80
CA ILE A 146 -11.33 -8.11 -5.19
C ILE A 146 -12.65 -7.34 -5.43
N ASP A 147 -13.53 -7.89 -6.26
CA ASP A 147 -14.84 -7.32 -6.55
C ASP A 147 -15.73 -7.08 -5.31
N SER A 148 -15.68 -7.98 -4.31
CA SER A 148 -16.44 -7.82 -3.07
C SER A 148 -15.97 -6.62 -2.23
N VAL A 149 -14.67 -6.37 -2.13
CA VAL A 149 -14.13 -5.22 -1.39
C VAL A 149 -14.16 -3.93 -2.22
N THR A 150 -14.05 -4.03 -3.54
CA THR A 150 -14.24 -2.90 -4.46
C THR A 150 -15.64 -2.31 -4.34
N ARG A 151 -16.69 -3.15 -4.26
CA ARG A 151 -18.08 -2.69 -4.04
C ARG A 151 -18.28 -1.89 -2.74
N ARG A 152 -17.42 -2.11 -1.75
CA ARG A 152 -17.43 -1.40 -0.45
C ARG A 152 -16.56 -0.14 -0.47
N GLY A 153 -15.89 0.14 -1.59
CA GLY A 153 -15.09 1.34 -1.82
C GLY A 153 -13.57 1.13 -1.75
N THR A 154 -13.07 -0.09 -1.57
CA THR A 154 -11.61 -0.34 -1.56
C THR A 154 -11.01 0.03 -2.90
N ARG A 155 -9.96 0.85 -2.85
CA ARG A 155 -9.17 1.29 -4.00
C ARG A 155 -7.89 0.46 -4.12
N PHE A 156 -7.36 0.39 -5.33
CA PHE A 156 -6.12 -0.36 -5.59
C PHE A 156 -5.03 0.55 -6.17
N ALA A 157 -3.87 0.64 -5.51
CA ALA A 157 -2.67 1.22 -6.08
C ALA A 157 -1.92 0.15 -6.88
N VAL A 158 -1.58 0.44 -8.13
CA VAL A 158 -0.88 -0.50 -9.03
C VAL A 158 0.48 0.07 -9.38
N CYS A 159 1.53 -0.67 -9.06
CA CYS A 159 2.91 -0.21 -9.24
C CYS A 159 3.30 -0.16 -10.73
N ASP A 160 3.60 1.03 -11.23
CA ASP A 160 4.00 1.24 -12.63
C ASP A 160 5.35 0.60 -12.97
N LEU A 161 6.36 0.76 -12.10
CA LEU A 161 7.66 0.09 -12.27
C LEU A 161 7.53 -1.44 -12.35
N ALA A 162 6.68 -2.04 -11.51
CA ALA A 162 6.44 -3.48 -11.55
C ALA A 162 5.68 -3.87 -12.83
N THR A 163 4.73 -3.04 -13.28
CA THR A 163 4.00 -3.25 -14.54
C THR A 163 4.94 -3.24 -15.74
N HIS A 164 5.90 -2.31 -15.78
CA HIS A 164 6.97 -2.31 -16.78
C HIS A 164 7.87 -3.55 -16.69
N PHE A 165 8.24 -3.98 -15.48
CA PHE A 165 8.99 -5.23 -15.28
C PHE A 165 8.25 -6.43 -15.86
N PHE A 166 6.96 -6.60 -15.54
CA PHE A 166 6.14 -7.69 -16.10
C PHE A 166 6.02 -7.58 -17.61
N ALA A 167 5.78 -6.38 -18.16
CA ALA A 167 5.72 -6.19 -19.61
C ALA A 167 7.01 -6.65 -20.31
N GLY A 168 8.18 -6.38 -19.72
CA GLY A 168 9.47 -6.88 -20.20
C GLY A 168 9.60 -8.42 -20.13
N GLN A 169 9.23 -9.02 -18.99
CA GLN A 169 9.26 -10.48 -18.83
C GLN A 169 8.32 -11.19 -19.82
N LEU A 170 7.10 -10.67 -19.97
CA LEU A 170 6.11 -11.18 -20.92
C LEU A 170 6.61 -11.05 -22.35
N ALA A 171 7.17 -9.90 -22.73
CA ALA A 171 7.74 -9.69 -24.06
C ALA A 171 8.84 -10.72 -24.39
N MET A 172 9.73 -11.00 -23.43
CA MET A 172 10.76 -12.02 -23.59
C MET A 172 10.15 -13.42 -23.78
N MET A 173 9.20 -13.81 -22.94
CA MET A 173 8.59 -15.15 -22.98
C MET A 173 7.69 -15.38 -24.21
N THR A 174 7.04 -14.33 -24.71
CA THR A 174 6.15 -14.43 -25.88
C THR A 174 6.78 -13.93 -27.17
N LYS A 175 8.06 -13.53 -27.15
CA LYS A 175 8.74 -12.83 -28.27
C LYS A 175 7.95 -11.62 -28.78
N GLY A 176 7.33 -10.89 -27.85
CA GLY A 176 6.48 -9.73 -28.12
C GLY A 176 7.21 -8.39 -27.94
N ASN A 177 6.45 -7.29 -27.98
CA ASN A 177 6.95 -5.94 -27.73
C ASN A 177 6.52 -5.47 -26.32
N ALA A 178 7.49 -5.05 -25.50
CA ALA A 178 7.24 -4.68 -24.11
C ALA A 178 6.30 -3.46 -23.98
N ASP A 179 6.43 -2.43 -24.82
CA ASP A 179 5.58 -1.25 -24.75
C ASP A 179 4.12 -1.56 -25.13
N ALA A 180 3.92 -2.42 -26.12
CA ALA A 180 2.58 -2.88 -26.51
C ALA A 180 1.93 -3.69 -25.39
N ILE A 181 2.68 -4.61 -24.76
CA ILE A 181 2.19 -5.40 -23.62
C ILE A 181 1.91 -4.50 -22.42
N TYR A 182 2.79 -3.54 -22.11
CA TYR A 182 2.55 -2.56 -21.05
C TYR A 182 1.22 -1.83 -21.27
N LYS A 183 1.00 -1.28 -22.48
CA LYS A 183 -0.25 -0.61 -22.86
C LYS A 183 -1.47 -1.53 -22.69
N GLU A 184 -1.33 -2.79 -23.05
CA GLU A 184 -2.38 -3.79 -22.88
C GLU A 184 -2.69 -4.07 -21.40
N LEU A 185 -1.67 -4.25 -20.56
CA LEU A 185 -1.82 -4.47 -19.12
C LEU A 185 -2.53 -3.29 -18.45
N ILE A 186 -2.09 -2.05 -18.73
CA ILE A 186 -2.72 -0.86 -18.14
C ILE A 186 -4.15 -0.63 -18.66
N GLY A 187 -4.47 -1.11 -19.86
CA GLY A 187 -5.84 -1.11 -20.39
C GLY A 187 -6.75 -2.16 -19.73
N ASN A 188 -6.17 -3.17 -19.08
CA ASN A 188 -6.87 -4.32 -18.51
C ASN A 188 -6.62 -4.46 -17.00
N ARG A 189 -6.77 -3.37 -16.26
CA ARG A 189 -6.70 -3.37 -14.79
C ARG A 189 -8.05 -3.67 -14.14
N ILE A 190 -8.01 -4.17 -12.92
CA ILE A 190 -9.19 -4.31 -12.06
C ILE A 190 -9.87 -2.95 -11.81
N PRO A 191 -11.19 -2.93 -11.54
CA PRO A 191 -11.90 -1.69 -11.25
C PRO A 191 -11.36 -0.99 -9.99
N ASN A 192 -11.62 0.32 -9.91
CA ASN A 192 -11.20 1.18 -8.78
C ASN A 192 -9.67 1.16 -8.52
N SER A 193 -8.88 1.00 -9.59
CA SER A 193 -7.41 1.00 -9.55
C SER A 193 -6.80 2.30 -10.07
N TYR A 194 -5.66 2.69 -9.49
CA TYR A 194 -4.87 3.86 -9.85
C TYR A 194 -3.41 3.45 -10.08
N MET A 195 -2.84 3.87 -11.21
CA MET A 195 -1.42 3.65 -11.50
C MET A 195 -0.58 4.63 -10.69
N VAL A 196 0.29 4.10 -9.84
CA VAL A 196 1.25 4.89 -9.07
C VAL A 196 2.65 4.72 -9.67
N ALA A 197 3.46 5.78 -9.66
CA ALA A 197 4.81 5.74 -10.23
C ALA A 197 5.66 4.59 -9.65
N ALA A 198 5.54 4.32 -8.35
CA ALA A 198 6.05 3.11 -7.72
C ALA A 198 5.22 2.76 -6.49
N GLY A 199 5.01 1.47 -6.21
CA GLY A 199 4.26 1.03 -5.05
C GLY A 199 4.90 1.42 -3.71
N VAL A 200 6.23 1.31 -3.61
CA VAL A 200 6.98 1.77 -2.42
C VAL A 200 6.90 3.28 -2.22
N LEU A 201 6.83 4.06 -3.32
CA LEU A 201 6.60 5.49 -3.23
C LEU A 201 5.19 5.77 -2.75
N ALA A 202 4.18 5.06 -3.27
CA ALA A 202 2.79 5.21 -2.83
C ALA A 202 2.60 4.89 -1.34
N VAL A 203 3.35 3.93 -0.78
CA VAL A 203 3.39 3.67 0.67
C VAL A 203 3.85 4.89 1.46
N ASN A 204 4.93 5.55 1.01
CA ASN A 204 5.42 6.77 1.65
C ASN A 204 4.40 7.91 1.52
N ARG A 205 3.91 8.16 0.30
CA ARG A 205 2.94 9.23 0.03
C ARG A 205 1.65 9.01 0.81
N ALA A 206 1.12 7.79 0.88
CA ALA A 206 -0.07 7.50 1.68
C ALA A 206 0.11 7.92 3.15
N GLN A 207 1.23 7.61 3.78
CA GLN A 207 1.50 8.02 5.16
C GLN A 207 1.61 9.54 5.30
N GLU A 208 2.26 10.21 4.35
CA GLU A 208 2.28 11.67 4.28
C GLU A 208 0.86 12.26 4.13
N TYR A 209 -0.05 11.55 3.47
CA TYR A 209 -1.48 11.85 3.36
C TYR A 209 -2.30 11.34 4.56
N GLY A 210 -1.66 10.93 5.67
CA GLY A 210 -2.34 10.56 6.91
C GLY A 210 -2.99 9.17 6.88
N TYR A 211 -2.57 8.29 5.97
CA TYR A 211 -2.94 6.88 6.03
C TYR A 211 -2.08 6.14 7.06
N THR A 212 -2.71 5.27 7.84
CA THR A 212 -1.98 4.23 8.57
C THR A 212 -1.55 3.12 7.63
N LEU A 213 -0.45 2.44 7.95
CA LEU A 213 0.11 1.38 7.13
C LEU A 213 -0.17 0.00 7.76
N LEU A 214 -0.69 -0.92 6.95
CA LEU A 214 -0.62 -2.35 7.19
C LEU A 214 0.28 -2.98 6.13
N ASN A 215 1.12 -3.94 6.51
CA ASN A 215 1.90 -4.73 5.55
C ASN A 215 1.42 -6.17 5.59
N THR A 216 1.27 -6.78 4.42
CA THR A 216 1.04 -8.23 4.29
C THR A 216 2.37 -8.96 4.34
N LEU A 217 2.42 -10.14 4.96
CA LEU A 217 3.67 -10.87 5.20
C LEU A 217 4.12 -11.69 3.99
#